data_AF-A0A2B7YE10-F1
#
_entry.id   AF-A0A2B7YE10-F1
#
_cell.length_a   1.000
_cell.length_b   1.000
_cell.length_c   1.000
_cell.angle_alpha   90.00
_cell.angle_beta   90.00
_cell.angle_gamma   90.00
#
_symmetry.space_group_name_H-M   'P 1'
#
loop_
_entity.id
_entity.type
_entity.pdbx_description
1 polymer ?
#
loop_
_entity_poly.entity_id
_entity_poly.type
_entity_poly.pdbx_seq_one_letter_code
_entity_poly.pdbx_strand_id
1 'polypeptide(L)'
;MSKLTLDSVEWREFRIKDIFQTFIGNNGLQVHTGGYIKKSKFIESNIPRITVKETNNGINDYVYSTDKNFRVFENFISVSFLGGVFYHLEYLRYKI
;
A
#
# COMPACT_ATOMS: atom_id res chain seq x y z
N MET A 1 15.81 -25.00 -4.60
CA MET A 1 14.36 -24.91 -4.31
C MET A 1 13.62 -24.79 -5.63
N SER A 2 12.64 -25.64 -5.91
CA SER A 2 11.79 -25.51 -7.10
C SER A 2 10.93 -24.27 -6.95
N LYS A 3 10.90 -23.41 -7.98
CA LYS A 3 10.08 -22.21 -8.02
C LYS A 3 8.62 -22.65 -8.18
N LEU A 4 7.77 -22.40 -7.19
CA LEU A 4 6.33 -22.66 -7.29
C LEU A 4 5.74 -21.77 -8.41
N THR A 5 4.99 -22.38 -9.32
CA THR A 5 4.14 -21.67 -10.29
C THR A 5 2.74 -21.49 -9.69
N LEU A 6 1.96 -20.52 -10.20
CA LEU A 6 0.60 -20.25 -9.71
C LEU A 6 -0.32 -21.48 -9.80
N ASP A 7 -0.07 -22.34 -10.80
CA ASP A 7 -0.82 -23.58 -11.02
C ASP A 7 -0.33 -24.77 -10.18
N SER A 8 0.81 -24.62 -9.50
CA SER A 8 1.40 -25.66 -8.64
C SER A 8 0.99 -25.55 -7.16
N VAL A 9 0.09 -24.62 -6.84
CA VAL A 9 -0.38 -24.36 -5.47
C VAL A 9 -1.90 -24.41 -5.40
N GLU A 10 -2.42 -24.85 -4.26
CA GLU A 10 -3.86 -24.80 -3.96
C GLU A 10 -4.21 -23.41 -3.42
N TRP A 11 -5.02 -22.66 -4.18
CA TRP A 11 -5.51 -21.35 -3.76
C TRP A 11 -6.64 -21.48 -2.76
N ARG A 12 -6.62 -20.64 -1.73
CA ARG A 12 -7.66 -20.59 -0.71
C ARG A 12 -8.06 -19.15 -0.41
N GLU A 13 -9.30 -19.00 0.03
CA GLU A 13 -9.79 -17.73 0.54
C GLU A 13 -9.12 -17.41 1.87
N PHE A 14 -8.90 -16.12 2.11
CA PHE A 14 -8.43 -15.59 3.38
C PHE A 14 -9.18 -14.31 3.70
N ARG A 15 -9.24 -13.94 4.99
CA ARG A 15 -9.75 -12.62 5.37
C ARG A 15 -8.57 -11.67 5.45
N ILE A 16 -8.75 -10.45 4.95
CA ILE A 16 -7.71 -9.41 4.97
C ILE A 16 -7.10 -9.23 6.36
N LYS A 17 -7.94 -9.21 7.40
CA LYS A 17 -7.52 -9.04 8.80
C LYS A 17 -6.63 -10.17 9.35
N ASP A 18 -6.63 -11.33 8.69
CA ASP A 18 -5.84 -12.49 9.13
C ASP A 18 -4.39 -12.40 8.62
N ILE A 19 -4.13 -11.57 7.60
CA ILE A 19 -2.80 -11.40 6.97
C ILE A 19 -2.26 -9.97 7.17
N PHE A 20 -3.10 -8.96 7.01
CA PHE A 20 -2.70 -7.56 7.01
C PHE A 20 -3.12 -6.86 8.30
N GLN A 21 -2.32 -5.86 8.69
CA GLN A 21 -2.66 -5.02 9.83
C GLN A 21 -3.97 -4.26 9.55
N THR A 22 -4.88 -4.35 10.52
CA THR A 22 -6.18 -3.69 10.49
C THR A 22 -6.37 -2.90 11.77
N PHE A 23 -7.26 -1.91 11.70
CA PHE A 23 -7.64 -1.08 12.84
C PHE A 23 -9.13 -0.78 12.78
N ILE A 24 -9.70 -0.40 13.93
CA ILE A 24 -11.08 0.09 13.99
C ILE A 24 -11.06 1.56 13.55
N GLY A 25 -11.47 1.80 12.31
CA GLY A 25 -11.69 3.13 11.77
C GLY A 25 -13.15 3.57 11.92
N ASN A 26 -13.48 4.68 11.26
CA ASN A 26 -14.84 5.25 11.30
C ASN A 26 -15.90 4.32 10.71
N ASN A 27 -15.51 3.41 9.82
CA ASN A 27 -16.41 2.47 9.13
C ASN A 27 -16.20 1.01 9.60
N GLY A 28 -15.70 0.82 10.82
CA GLY A 28 -15.41 -0.49 11.39
C GLY A 28 -13.99 -0.97 11.10
N LEU A 29 -13.80 -2.29 11.07
CA LEU A 29 -12.49 -2.91 10.88
C LEU A 29 -12.01 -2.73 9.44
N GLN A 30 -10.88 -2.06 9.25
CA GLN A 30 -10.33 -1.76 7.94
C GLN A 30 -8.80 -1.80 7.94
N VAL A 31 -8.20 -1.93 6.75
CA VAL A 31 -6.77 -1.66 6.56
C VAL A 31 -6.48 -0.17 6.63
N HIS A 32 -5.23 0.19 6.89
CA HIS A 32 -4.79 1.57 6.85
C HIS A 32 -5.09 2.24 5.51
N THR A 33 -5.56 3.49 5.57
CA THR A 33 -5.82 4.32 4.39
C THR A 33 -4.75 5.41 4.25
N GLY A 34 -4.53 5.85 3.02
CA GLY A 34 -3.70 7.03 2.73
C GLY A 34 -4.33 8.31 3.28
N GLY A 35 -3.51 9.36 3.41
CA GLY A 35 -3.96 10.70 3.76
C GLY A 35 -3.95 11.63 2.56
N TYR A 36 -4.92 12.56 2.49
CA TYR A 36 -4.85 13.64 1.52
C TYR A 36 -3.76 14.65 1.92
N ILE A 37 -2.88 14.97 0.97
CA ILE A 37 -1.80 15.96 1.10
C ILE A 37 -1.79 16.80 -0.18
N LYS A 38 -1.69 18.11 -0.04
CA LYS A 38 -1.59 19.04 -1.17
C LYS A 38 -0.28 18.81 -1.93
N LYS A 39 -0.32 18.86 -3.26
CA LYS A 39 0.86 18.62 -4.12
C LYS A 39 2.05 19.53 -3.79
N SER A 40 1.81 20.77 -3.37
CA SER A 40 2.85 21.73 -2.99
C SER A 40 3.63 21.36 -1.72
N LYS A 41 3.17 20.35 -0.96
CA LYS A 41 3.86 19.86 0.23
C LYS A 41 4.73 18.63 -0.05
N PHE A 42 4.79 18.19 -1.31
CA PHE A 42 5.66 17.10 -1.72
C PHE A 42 7.01 17.63 -2.17
N ILE A 43 8.05 16.91 -1.79
CA ILE A 43 9.39 17.02 -2.36
C ILE A 43 9.73 15.72 -3.10
N GLU A 44 10.59 15.80 -4.10
CA GLU A 44 11.08 14.63 -4.82
C GLU A 44 11.82 13.70 -3.86
N SER A 45 11.58 12.40 -4.01
CA SER A 45 12.25 11.37 -3.20
C SER A 45 12.27 10.06 -3.97
N ASN A 46 12.79 9.00 -3.35
CA ASN A 46 12.66 7.64 -3.87
C ASN A 46 11.48 6.87 -3.25
N ILE A 47 10.64 7.48 -2.41
CA ILE A 47 9.53 6.77 -1.76
C ILE A 47 8.32 6.77 -2.71
N PRO A 48 7.81 5.59 -3.14
CA PRO A 48 6.67 5.54 -4.04
C PRO A 48 5.41 5.99 -3.31
N ARG A 49 4.70 6.94 -3.90
CA ARG A 49 3.39 7.37 -3.43
C ARG A 49 2.32 6.56 -4.14
N ILE A 50 1.62 5.75 -3.34
CA ILE A 50 0.50 4.93 -3.79
C ILE A 50 -0.79 5.75 -3.79
N THR A 51 -1.57 5.58 -4.85
CA THR A 51 -2.88 6.22 -5.07
C THR A 51 -3.88 5.18 -5.56
N VAL A 52 -5.12 5.60 -5.84
CA VAL A 52 -6.20 4.78 -6.39
C VAL A 52 -6.00 4.39 -7.88
N LYS A 53 -4.78 4.46 -8.41
CA LYS A 53 -4.51 4.07 -9.79
C LYS A 53 -4.57 2.56 -9.93
N GLU A 54 -5.26 2.10 -10.97
CA GLU A 54 -5.34 0.68 -11.37
C GLU A 54 -4.13 0.21 -12.18
N THR A 55 -3.18 1.11 -12.45
CA THR A 55 -1.99 0.85 -13.25
C THR A 55 -0.73 1.03 -12.42
N ASN A 56 0.36 0.40 -12.85
CA ASN A 56 1.68 0.55 -12.23
C ASN A 56 1.66 0.30 -10.70
N ASN A 57 0.92 -0.71 -10.27
CA ASN A 57 0.72 -1.04 -8.85
C ASN A 57 0.21 0.13 -7.99
N GLY A 58 -0.54 1.07 -8.57
CA GLY A 58 -1.03 2.25 -7.86
C GLY A 58 0.01 3.36 -7.65
N ILE A 59 1.26 3.16 -8.09
CA ILE A 59 2.35 4.14 -7.96
C ILE A 59 2.08 5.31 -8.91
N ASN A 60 1.96 6.50 -8.33
CA ASN A 60 1.74 7.72 -9.09
C ASN A 60 3.01 8.55 -9.31
N ASP A 61 3.82 8.68 -8.26
CA ASP A 61 5.02 9.52 -8.19
C ASP A 61 5.92 9.04 -7.04
N TYR A 62 7.14 9.58 -6.96
CA TYR A 62 8.07 9.28 -5.87
C TYR A 62 8.33 10.56 -5.06
N VAL A 63 7.77 10.62 -3.85
CA VAL A 63 7.69 11.86 -3.08
C VAL A 63 7.74 11.62 -1.57
N TYR A 64 8.24 12.63 -0.86
CA TYR A 64 8.22 12.71 0.60
C TYR A 64 7.46 13.96 1.05
N SER A 65 6.92 13.94 2.27
CA SER A 65 6.36 15.12 2.93
C SER A 65 6.53 15.03 4.43
N THR A 66 6.74 16.16 5.08
CA THR A 66 6.68 16.28 6.55
C THR A 66 5.26 16.53 7.07
N ASP A 67 4.25 16.55 6.18
CA ASP A 67 2.86 16.69 6.58
C ASP A 67 2.44 15.52 7.51
N LYS A 68 1.70 15.81 8.57
CA LYS A 68 1.19 14.80 9.52
C LYS A 68 0.33 13.71 8.87
N ASN A 69 -0.23 13.98 7.69
CA ASN A 69 -1.00 13.02 6.91
C ASN A 69 -0.13 12.14 6.01
N PHE A 70 1.19 12.38 5.93
CA PHE A 70 2.12 11.52 5.22
C PHE A 70 2.33 10.25 6.04
N ARG A 71 1.84 9.14 5.49
CA ARG A 71 1.87 7.83 6.12
C ARG A 71 2.71 6.91 5.27
N VAL A 72 3.61 6.19 5.92
CA VAL A 72 4.42 5.15 5.31
C VAL A 72 3.98 3.83 5.92
N PHE A 73 3.70 2.86 5.07
CA PHE A 73 3.29 1.52 5.45
C PHE A 73 4.18 0.52 4.74
N GLU A 74 4.33 -0.64 5.34
CA GLU A 74 5.02 -1.79 4.77
C GLU A 74 4.12 -2.99 4.86
N ASN A 75 4.38 -3.97 4.00
CA ASN A 75 3.64 -5.23 3.96
C ASN A 75 2.12 -4.97 4.00
N PHE A 76 1.65 -4.12 3.08
CA PHE A 76 0.27 -3.66 3.06
C PHE A 76 -0.37 -3.92 1.69
N ILE A 77 -1.69 -3.86 1.66
CA ILE A 77 -2.46 -3.84 0.42
C ILE A 77 -3.04 -2.44 0.20
N SER A 78 -2.95 -1.97 -1.04
CA SER A 78 -3.73 -0.82 -1.49
C SER A 78 -5.01 -1.32 -2.14
N VAL A 79 -6.16 -0.86 -1.67
CA VAL A 79 -7.46 -1.17 -2.24
C VAL A 79 -8.05 0.11 -2.83
N SER A 80 -8.27 0.08 -4.13
CA SER A 80 -8.94 1.14 -4.87
C SER A 80 -10.46 0.98 -4.79
N PHE A 81 -11.19 2.09 -4.78
CA PHE A 81 -12.66 2.05 -4.85
C PHE A 81 -13.16 1.55 -6.22
N LEU A 82 -12.29 1.44 -7.23
CA LEU A 82 -12.59 0.84 -8.53
C LEU A 82 -12.37 -0.70 -8.54
N GLY A 83 -11.93 -1.28 -7.43
CA GLY A 83 -11.74 -2.73 -7.27
C GLY A 83 -10.29 -3.20 -7.42
N GLY A 84 -9.36 -2.34 -7.82
CA GLY A 84 -7.93 -2.67 -7.87
C GLY A 84 -7.34 -2.99 -6.52
N VAL A 85 -6.55 -4.06 -6.46
CA VAL A 85 -5.82 -4.45 -5.25
C VAL A 85 -4.38 -4.76 -5.61
N PHE A 86 -3.44 -4.10 -4.93
CA PHE A 86 -2.02 -4.37 -5.06
C PHE A 86 -1.42 -4.68 -3.70
N TYR A 87 -0.57 -5.69 -3.67
CA TYR A 87 0.27 -6.01 -2.53
C TYR A 87 1.62 -5.28 -2.63
N HIS A 88 2.07 -4.71 -1.52
CA HIS A 88 3.32 -3.95 -1.41
C HIS A 88 4.22 -4.61 -0.36
N LEU A 89 5.25 -5.33 -0.83
CA LEU A 89 6.18 -6.07 0.01
C LEU A 89 7.21 -5.15 0.71
N GLU A 90 7.76 -4.12 0.05
CA GLU A 90 8.98 -3.44 0.53
C GLU A 90 8.98 -1.90 0.58
N TYR A 91 9.79 -1.45 1.55
CA TYR A 91 10.42 -0.15 1.81
C TYR A 91 11.25 0.45 0.66
N LEU A 92 11.37 1.78 0.62
CA LEU A 92 12.62 2.44 0.20
C LEU A 92 13.22 3.20 1.42
N ARG A 93 14.20 2.51 2.05
CA ARG A 93 15.14 2.83 3.16
C ARG A 93 15.09 4.17 3.90
N TYR A 94 15.07 4.05 5.24
CA TYR A 94 15.73 4.93 6.22
C TYR A 94 17.21 5.18 5.85
N LYS A 95 17.70 6.41 6.06
CA LYS A 95 19.12 6.66 6.28
C LYS A 95 19.28 7.68 7.41
N ILE A 96 20.22 7.36 8.30
CA ILE A 96 20.69 8.16 9.45
C ILE A 96 21.17 9.53 8.95
#